data_AF-A0A1Q5FVF7-F1
#
_entry.id   AF-A0A1Q5FVF7-F1
#
_cell.length_a   1.000
_cell.length_b   1.000
_cell.length_c   1.000
_cell.angle_alpha   90.00
_cell.angle_beta   90.00
_cell.angle_gamma   90.00
#
_symmetry.space_group_name_H-M   'P 1'
#
loop_
_entity.id
_entity.type
_entity.pdbx_description
1 polymer ?
#
loop_
_entity_poly.entity_id
_entity_poly.type
_entity_poly.pdbx_seq_one_letter_code
_entity_poly.pdbx_strand_id
1 'polypeptide(L)'
;MTGQPRIALDNLTSDALDALYDRLDLLENGARERSALLEEARDALEAAGINEAHGGESWPRLGPAIEELAAERDRLAADNVRLTAGQCIDQLAVCNAHHLPPVAGCPYPRCRAARATGRAATA
;
A
#
# COMPACT_ATOMS: atom_id res chain seq x y z
N MET A 1 19.51 -7.85 -1.76
CA MET A 1 18.77 -6.69 -1.20
C MET A 1 18.62 -5.64 -2.30
N THR A 2 17.55 -5.71 -3.08
CA THR A 2 17.20 -4.62 -4.00
C THR A 2 16.55 -3.52 -3.17
N GLY A 3 17.35 -2.63 -2.60
CA GLY A 3 16.84 -1.50 -1.82
C GLY A 3 15.99 -0.62 -2.72
N GLN A 4 14.69 -0.54 -2.41
CA GLN A 4 13.84 0.47 -3.06
C GLN A 4 14.43 1.86 -2.76
N PRO A 5 14.57 2.71 -3.78
CA PRO A 5 15.06 4.07 -3.57
C PRO A 5 14.09 4.80 -2.62
N ARG A 6 14.61 5.23 -1.47
CA ARG A 6 13.84 6.06 -0.52
C ARG A 6 13.88 7.50 -1.00
N ILE A 7 12.74 8.01 -1.46
CA ILE A 7 12.57 9.43 -1.77
C ILE A 7 12.24 10.15 -0.46
N ALA A 8 13.00 11.20 -0.13
CA ALA A 8 12.65 12.04 1.02
C ALA A 8 11.28 12.70 0.77
N LEU A 9 10.39 12.67 1.76
CA LEU A 9 9.02 13.20 1.64
C LEU A 9 8.98 14.67 1.16
N ASP A 10 9.97 15.48 1.55
CA ASP A 10 10.09 16.88 1.14
C ASP A 10 10.38 17.09 -0.35
N ASN A 11 10.77 16.02 -1.06
CA ASN A 11 11.08 16.04 -2.49
C ASN A 11 9.99 15.37 -3.35
N LEU A 12 8.85 14.96 -2.77
CA LEU A 12 7.70 14.51 -3.57
C LEU A 12 7.04 15.73 -4.20
N THR A 13 7.34 15.96 -5.48
CA THR A 13 6.50 16.80 -6.34
C THR A 13 5.18 16.10 -6.63
N SER A 14 4.17 16.84 -7.11
CA SER A 14 2.90 16.24 -7.55
C SER A 14 3.13 15.12 -8.56
N ASP A 15 3.97 15.37 -9.57
CA ASP A 15 4.30 14.38 -10.61
C ASP A 15 4.97 13.12 -10.05
N ALA A 16 5.80 13.24 -9.01
CA ALA A 16 6.43 12.10 -8.35
C ALA A 16 5.41 11.28 -7.55
N LEU A 17 4.39 11.93 -6.99
CA LEU A 17 3.28 11.26 -6.32
C LEU A 17 2.37 10.55 -7.32
N ASP A 18 2.05 11.19 -8.45
CA ASP A 18 1.25 10.59 -9.52
C ASP A 18 1.94 9.34 -10.08
N ALA A 19 3.25 9.39 -10.32
CA ALA A 19 4.01 8.22 -10.77
C ALA A 19 4.03 7.07 -9.74
N LEU A 20 3.91 7.37 -8.44
CA LEU A 20 3.79 6.35 -7.40
C LEU A 20 2.40 5.72 -7.38
N TYR A 21 1.34 6.50 -7.62
CA TYR A 21 -0.02 5.97 -7.77
C TYR A 21 -0.15 5.11 -9.02
N ASP A 22 0.36 5.55 -10.16
CA ASP A 22 0.37 4.74 -11.39
C ASP A 22 1.07 3.39 -11.16
N ARG A 23 2.19 3.41 -10.43
CA ARG A 23 2.93 2.20 -10.09
C ARG A 23 2.14 1.30 -9.14
N LEU A 24 1.43 1.87 -8.17
CA LEU A 24 0.58 1.11 -7.27
C LEU A 24 -0.55 0.42 -8.04
N ASP A 25 -1.24 1.16 -8.91
CA ASP A 25 -2.32 0.64 -9.74
C ASP A 25 -1.83 -0.52 -10.63
N LEU A 26 -0.65 -0.41 -11.24
CA LEU A 26 -0.03 -1.49 -12.02
C LEU A 26 0.26 -2.73 -11.16
N LEU A 27 0.75 -2.54 -9.94
CA LEU A 27 1.04 -3.65 -9.03
C LEU A 27 -0.24 -4.34 -8.54
N GLU A 28 -1.27 -3.58 -8.22
CA GLU A 28 -2.59 -4.09 -7.80
C GLU A 28 -3.30 -4.82 -8.93
N ASN A 29 -3.30 -4.26 -10.15
CA ASN A 29 -3.83 -4.92 -11.33
C ASN A 29 -3.09 -6.25 -11.59
N GLY A 30 -1.76 -6.24 -11.59
CA GLY A 30 -0.98 -7.46 -11.78
C GLY A 30 -1.17 -8.49 -10.66
N ALA A 31 -1.41 -8.05 -9.42
CA ALA A 31 -1.75 -8.95 -8.32
C ALA A 31 -3.12 -9.61 -8.51
N ARG A 32 -4.13 -8.84 -8.94
CA ARG A 32 -5.45 -9.38 -9.30
C ARG A 32 -5.38 -10.39 -10.44
N GLU A 33 -4.64 -10.08 -11.50
CA GLU A 33 -4.43 -11.00 -12.64
C GLU A 33 -3.75 -12.30 -12.20
N ARG A 34 -2.68 -12.23 -11.40
CA ARG A 34 -2.02 -13.44 -10.88
C ARG A 34 -2.94 -14.26 -9.98
N SER A 35 -3.77 -13.62 -9.16
CA SER A 35 -4.75 -14.31 -8.32
C SER A 35 -5.75 -15.08 -9.18
N ALA A 36 -6.29 -14.43 -10.22
CA ALA A 36 -7.23 -15.07 -11.14
C ALA A 36 -6.59 -16.29 -11.85
N LEU A 37 -5.35 -16.16 -12.34
CA LEU A 37 -4.63 -17.28 -12.96
C LEU A 37 -4.39 -18.45 -12.00
N LEU A 38 -4.11 -18.16 -10.72
CA LEU A 38 -3.92 -19.20 -9.71
C LEU A 38 -5.24 -19.89 -9.35
N GLU A 39 -6.35 -19.16 -9.32
CA GLU A 39 -7.68 -19.74 -9.15
C GLU A 39 -8.07 -20.62 -10.33
N GLU A 40 -7.89 -20.15 -11.57
CA GLU A 40 -8.10 -20.95 -12.78
C GLU A 40 -7.23 -22.22 -12.79
N ALA A 41 -5.95 -22.10 -12.41
CA ALA A 41 -5.05 -23.25 -12.32
C ALA A 41 -5.49 -24.23 -11.22
N ARG A 42 -5.92 -23.74 -10.05
CA ARG A 42 -6.46 -24.58 -8.97
C ARG A 42 -7.69 -25.35 -9.46
N ASP A 43 -8.64 -24.66 -10.08
CA ASP A 43 -9.88 -25.25 -10.56
C ASP A 43 -9.61 -26.29 -11.67
N ALA A 44 -8.61 -26.04 -12.53
CA ALA A 44 -8.17 -27.01 -13.54
C ALA A 44 -7.52 -28.26 -12.92
N LEU A 45 -6.70 -28.09 -11.88
CA LEU A 45 -6.10 -29.20 -11.13
C LEU A 45 -7.17 -30.03 -10.39
N GLU A 46 -8.18 -29.37 -9.84
CA GLU A 46 -9.34 -30.01 -9.21
C GLU A 46 -10.17 -30.80 -10.24
N ALA A 47 -10.50 -30.19 -11.38
CA ALA A 47 -11.21 -30.87 -12.47
C ALA A 47 -10.43 -32.07 -13.05
N ALA A 48 -9.11 -32.02 -13.00
CA ALA A 48 -8.23 -33.13 -13.39
C ALA A 48 -8.13 -34.25 -12.32
N GLY A 49 -8.82 -34.13 -11.18
CA GLY A 49 -8.84 -35.14 -10.11
C GLY A 49 -7.50 -35.30 -9.39
N ILE A 50 -6.60 -34.31 -9.47
CA ILE A 50 -5.24 -34.45 -8.95
C ILE A 50 -5.22 -34.60 -7.43
N ASN A 51 -6.17 -33.98 -6.71
CA ASN A 51 -6.31 -34.18 -5.26
C ASN A 51 -6.67 -35.63 -4.90
N GLU A 52 -7.49 -36.30 -5.72
CA GLU A 52 -7.87 -37.71 -5.50
C GLU A 52 -6.72 -38.66 -5.86
N ALA A 53 -5.97 -38.33 -6.92
CA ALA A 53 -4.75 -39.05 -7.31
C ALA A 53 -3.65 -38.98 -6.23
N HIS A 54 -3.66 -37.95 -5.38
CA HIS A 54 -2.78 -37.80 -4.23
C HIS A 54 -3.41 -38.23 -2.89
N GLY A 55 -4.53 -38.95 -2.91
CA GLY A 55 -5.13 -39.55 -1.70
C GLY A 55 -5.91 -38.57 -0.82
N GLY A 56 -6.34 -37.42 -1.35
CA GLY A 56 -7.11 -36.41 -0.62
C GLY A 56 -6.29 -35.59 0.38
N GLU A 57 -5.01 -35.92 0.60
CA GLU A 57 -4.10 -35.07 1.35
C GLU A 57 -3.69 -33.89 0.45
N SER A 58 -4.11 -32.69 0.87
CA SER A 58 -3.60 -31.44 0.32
C SER A 58 -2.08 -31.52 0.20
N TRP A 59 -1.59 -31.33 -1.02
CA TRP A 59 -0.18 -31.21 -1.41
C TRP A 59 0.75 -30.99 -0.20
N PRO A 60 1.40 -32.04 0.33
CA PRO A 60 1.98 -32.03 1.69
C PRO A 60 3.03 -30.94 1.95
N ARG A 61 3.57 -30.34 0.89
CA ARG A 61 4.53 -29.22 0.97
C ARG A 61 3.93 -27.84 0.71
N LEU A 62 2.78 -27.76 0.04
CA LEU A 62 2.16 -26.48 -0.32
C LEU A 62 1.34 -25.90 0.82
N GLY A 63 0.60 -26.73 1.57
CA GLY A 63 -0.18 -26.26 2.73
C GLY A 63 0.67 -25.47 3.73
N PRO A 64 1.74 -26.07 4.28
CA PRO A 64 2.64 -25.37 5.21
C PRO A 64 3.32 -24.12 4.60
N ALA A 65 3.68 -24.18 3.30
CA ALA A 65 4.30 -23.03 2.63
C ALA A 65 3.32 -21.85 2.45
N ILE A 66 2.06 -22.13 2.16
CA ILE A 66 1.00 -21.11 2.06
C ILE A 66 0.75 -20.47 3.43
N GLU A 67 0.73 -21.28 4.50
CA GLU A 67 0.59 -20.78 5.87
C GLU A 67 1.78 -19.88 6.27
N GLU A 68 3.01 -20.28 5.94
CA GLU A 68 4.22 -19.47 6.18
C GLU A 68 4.17 -18.13 5.42
N LEU A 69 3.76 -18.16 4.14
CA LEU A 69 3.57 -16.96 3.33
C LEU A 69 2.47 -16.04 3.89
N ALA A 70 1.37 -16.60 4.38
CA ALA A 70 0.30 -15.83 5.02
C ALA A 70 0.77 -15.19 6.33
N ALA A 71 1.53 -15.91 7.15
CA ALA A 71 2.12 -15.38 8.37
C ALA A 71 3.14 -14.26 8.08
N GLU A 72 3.94 -14.38 7.01
CA GLU A 72 4.86 -13.34 6.59
C GLU A 72 4.12 -12.09 6.10
N ARG A 73 3.05 -12.26 5.29
CA ARG A 73 2.18 -11.15 4.88
C ARG A 73 1.65 -10.40 6.10
N ASP A 74 1.14 -11.12 7.10
CA ASP A 74 0.55 -10.50 8.28
C ASP A 74 1.60 -9.74 9.12
N ARG A 75 2.82 -10.27 9.23
CA ARG A 75 3.94 -9.56 9.85
C ARG A 75 4.30 -8.28 9.10
N LEU A 76 4.42 -8.36 7.77
CA LEU A 76 4.73 -7.20 6.93
C LEU A 76 3.63 -6.14 6.99
N ALA A 77 2.36 -6.55 7.05
CA ALA A 77 1.23 -5.64 7.23
C ALA A 77 1.29 -4.92 8.59
N ALA A 78 1.56 -5.66 9.68
CA ALA A 78 1.73 -5.07 11.00
C ALA A 78 2.92 -4.10 11.07
N ASP A 79 4.04 -4.45 10.45
CA ASP A 79 5.21 -3.57 10.35
C ASP A 79 4.91 -2.33 9.50
N ASN A 80 4.16 -2.46 8.41
CA ASN A 80 3.73 -1.32 7.61
C ASN A 80 2.88 -0.35 8.45
N VAL A 81 1.89 -0.86 9.18
CA VAL A 81 1.08 -0.05 10.10
C VAL A 81 1.95 0.62 11.16
N ARG A 82 2.89 -0.10 11.76
CA ARG A 82 3.80 0.47 12.78
C ARG A 82 4.73 1.55 12.22
N LEU A 83 5.25 1.35 11.01
CA LEU A 83 6.19 2.28 10.37
C LEU A 83 5.48 3.52 9.81
N THR A 84 4.21 3.38 9.44
CA THR A 84 3.36 4.48 8.94
C THR A 84 2.61 5.20 10.05
N ALA A 85 2.40 4.57 11.22
CA ALA A 85 1.78 5.18 12.38
C ALA A 85 2.50 6.46 12.79
N GLY A 86 1.79 7.59 12.70
CA GLY A 86 2.33 8.91 13.02
C GLY A 86 3.14 9.57 11.91
N GLN A 87 3.20 8.98 10.70
CA GLN A 87 3.69 9.67 9.52
C GLN A 87 2.65 10.64 8.97
N CYS A 88 3.09 11.56 8.09
CA CYS A 88 2.30 12.67 7.59
C CYS A 88 0.98 12.29 6.88
N ILE A 89 0.73 11.02 6.58
CA ILE A 89 -0.52 10.54 5.95
C ILE A 89 -1.69 10.54 6.96
N ASP A 90 -1.43 10.09 8.20
CA ASP A 90 -2.39 10.20 9.31
C ASP A 90 -2.62 11.67 9.66
N GLN A 91 -1.56 12.48 9.62
CA GLN A 91 -1.68 13.92 9.77
C GLN A 91 -2.37 14.58 8.57
N LEU A 92 -2.29 14.07 7.34
CA LEU A 92 -2.97 14.62 6.17
C LEU A 92 -4.48 14.42 6.27
N ALA A 93 -4.93 13.25 6.74
CA ALA A 93 -6.35 13.01 7.01
C ALA A 93 -6.87 13.95 8.12
N VAL A 94 -6.11 14.10 9.21
CA VAL A 94 -6.41 15.05 10.29
C VAL A 94 -6.35 16.51 9.82
N CYS A 95 -5.38 16.87 8.98
CA CYS A 95 -5.22 18.19 8.38
C CYS A 95 -6.39 18.49 7.45
N ASN A 96 -6.76 17.57 6.56
CA ASN A 96 -7.89 17.72 5.65
C ASN A 96 -9.21 17.86 6.43
N ALA A 97 -9.39 17.12 7.52
CA ALA A 97 -10.55 17.29 8.41
C ALA A 97 -10.57 18.66 9.11
N HIS A 98 -9.42 19.18 9.53
CA HIS A 98 -9.28 20.53 10.09
C HIS A 98 -9.48 21.65 9.05
N HIS A 99 -9.38 21.34 7.75
CA HIS A 99 -9.47 22.30 6.66
C HIS A 99 -10.87 22.39 6.00
N LEU A 100 -11.89 21.67 6.48
CA LEU A 100 -13.26 21.80 5.94
C LEU A 100 -13.86 23.20 6.15
N PRO A 101 -13.55 23.93 7.25
CA PRO A 101 -13.65 25.38 7.30
C PRO A 101 -12.24 26.02 7.26
N PRO A 102 -12.01 27.11 6.52
CA PRO A 102 -10.73 27.80 6.53
C PRO A 102 -10.51 28.48 7.88
N VAL A 103 -9.71 27.85 8.74
CA VAL A 103 -9.33 28.44 10.03
C VAL A 103 -8.25 29.49 9.76
N ALA A 104 -8.56 30.76 10.06
CA ALA A 104 -7.60 31.85 9.97
C ALA A 104 -6.42 31.60 10.90
N GLY A 105 -5.19 31.73 10.39
CA GLY A 105 -3.96 31.54 11.19
C GLY A 105 -3.37 30.14 11.18
N CYS A 106 -3.53 29.37 10.10
CA CYS A 106 -2.88 28.07 9.93
C CYS A 106 -1.36 28.15 10.21
N PRO A 107 -0.81 27.36 11.16
CA PRO A 107 0.61 27.40 11.53
C PRO A 107 1.52 26.75 10.49
N TYR A 108 0.97 26.15 9.43
CA TYR A 108 1.72 25.46 8.38
C TYR A 108 1.86 26.36 7.13
N PRO A 109 3.04 26.98 6.89
CA PRO A 109 3.23 27.98 5.83
C PRO A 109 3.11 27.42 4.40
N ARG A 110 3.18 26.09 4.24
CA ARG A 110 2.98 25.42 2.95
C ARG A 110 1.48 25.20 2.59
N CYS A 111 0.56 25.46 3.52
CA CYS A 111 -0.88 25.29 3.29
C CYS A 111 -1.44 26.31 2.28
N ARG A 112 -2.38 25.87 1.42
CA ARG A 112 -3.05 26.72 0.41
C ARG A 112 -3.75 27.94 1.03
N ALA A 113 -4.35 27.79 2.21
CA ALA A 113 -4.99 28.90 2.94
C ALA A 113 -3.97 29.92 3.48
N ALA A 114 -2.80 29.46 3.96
CA ALA A 114 -1.72 30.35 4.38
C ALA A 114 -1.19 31.16 3.19
N ARG A 115 -1.00 30.52 2.03
CA ARG A 115 -0.57 31.18 0.78
C ARG A 115 -1.59 32.20 0.27
N ALA A 116 -2.89 31.92 0.40
CA ALA A 116 -3.95 32.86 0.01
C ALA A 116 -3.93 34.17 0.82
N THR A 117 -3.35 34.16 2.03
CA THR A 117 -3.22 35.36 2.88
C THR A 117 -1.94 36.16 2.63
N GLY A 118 -1.08 35.76 1.70
CA GLY A 118 0.11 36.53 1.31
C GLY A 118 1.21 36.62 2.37
N ARG A 119 1.14 35.85 3.46
CA ARG A 119 2.22 35.82 4.47
C ARG A 119 3.43 35.07 3.91
N ALA A 120 4.49 35.82 3.61
CA ALA A 120 5.80 35.27 3.32
C ALA A 120 6.28 34.46 4.54
N ALA A 121 6.83 33.27 4.30
CA ALA A 121 7.50 32.50 5.33
C ALA A 121 8.72 33.28 5.82
N THR A 122 8.64 33.87 7.02
CA THR A 122 9.83 34.30 7.73
C THR A 122 10.51 33.06 8.28
N ALA A 123 11.78 32.91 7.90
CA ALA A 123 12.67 31.78 8.19
C ALA A 123 12.78 31.42 9.67
#